data_AF-A0A9X4C6F4-F1
#
_entry.id   AF-A0A9X4C6F4-F1
#
_cell.length_a   1.000
_cell.length_b   1.000
_cell.length_c   1.000
_cell.angle_alpha   90.00
_cell.angle_beta   90.00
_cell.angle_gamma   90.00
#
_symmetry.space_group_name_H-M   'P 1'
#
loop_
_entity.id
_entity.type
_entity.pdbx_description
1 polymer ?
#
loop_
_entity_poly.entity_id
_entity_poly.type
_entity_poly.pdbx_seq_one_letter_code
_entity_poly.pdbx_strand_id
1 'polypeptide(L)'
;MNLSPAICKAVELCTGHLRKEDVQLLETIAAEHRGRFSESAEFVPVVFDTRHGFLIAIGELTVNAIVARGASSEFKSLLEWCLAPSQGILYLAFDADAEQIDDLPMFDW
;
A
#
# COMPACT_ATOMS: atom_id res chain seq x y z
N MET A 1 -19.55 -10.85 -27.87
CA MET A 1 -18.46 -10.46 -26.97
C MET A 1 -18.88 -10.85 -25.56
N ASN A 2 -18.25 -11.86 -24.96
CA ASN A 2 -18.50 -12.20 -23.56
C ASN A 2 -17.72 -11.20 -22.71
N LEU A 3 -18.41 -10.21 -22.15
CA LEU A 3 -17.87 -9.40 -21.07
C LEU A 3 -17.84 -10.32 -19.84
N SER A 4 -16.72 -10.98 -19.62
CA SER A 4 -16.43 -11.54 -18.30
C SER A 4 -16.53 -10.39 -17.30
N PRO A 5 -17.25 -10.53 -16.17
CA PRO A 5 -17.29 -9.48 -15.17
C PRO A 5 -15.86 -9.14 -14.77
N ALA A 6 -15.52 -7.85 -14.75
CA ALA A 6 -14.23 -7.39 -14.26
C ALA A 6 -14.15 -7.75 -12.78
N ILE A 7 -13.47 -8.86 -12.46
CA ILE A 7 -13.21 -9.25 -11.08
C ILE A 7 -12.16 -8.29 -10.56
N CYS A 8 -12.62 -7.30 -9.80
CA CYS A 8 -11.76 -6.38 -9.08
C CYS A 8 -11.29 -7.10 -7.81
N LYS A 9 -9.99 -7.32 -7.70
CA LYS A 9 -9.37 -7.98 -6.56
C LYS A 9 -8.77 -6.96 -5.60
N ALA A 10 -8.76 -7.32 -4.33
CA ALA A 10 -7.90 -6.70 -3.32
C ALA A 10 -6.88 -7.75 -2.87
N VAL A 11 -5.66 -7.31 -2.59
CA VAL A 11 -4.61 -8.12 -1.98
C VAL A 11 -4.29 -7.52 -0.62
N GLU A 12 -4.13 -8.39 0.37
CA GLU A 12 -3.79 -8.02 1.73
C GLU A 12 -2.51 -8.75 2.12
N LEU A 13 -1.55 -8.00 2.67
CA LEU A 13 -0.26 -8.48 3.13
C LEU A 13 0.04 -7.94 4.52
N CYS A 14 0.91 -8.62 5.26
CA CYS A 14 1.43 -8.06 6.50
C CYS A 14 2.43 -6.91 6.22
N THR A 15 2.45 -5.87 7.05
CA THR A 15 3.47 -4.80 7.02
C THR A 15 4.90 -5.30 7.15
N GLY A 16 5.12 -6.51 7.69
CA GLY A 16 6.42 -7.20 7.68
C GLY A 16 6.97 -7.51 6.29
N HIS A 17 6.16 -7.42 5.24
CA HIS A 17 6.62 -7.52 3.84
C HIS A 17 7.22 -6.22 3.30
N LEU A 18 7.15 -5.12 4.07
CA LEU A 18 7.74 -3.83 3.71
C LEU A 18 9.08 -3.64 4.40
N ARG A 19 10.01 -2.97 3.72
CA ARG A 19 11.20 -2.43 4.39
C ARG A 19 10.83 -1.18 5.17
N LYS A 20 11.65 -0.85 6.18
CA LYS A 20 11.47 0.38 6.97
C LYS A 20 11.40 1.64 6.11
N GLU A 21 12.24 1.71 5.06
CA GLU A 21 12.23 2.83 4.10
C GLU A 21 10.92 2.93 3.30
N ASP A 22 10.33 1.79 2.93
CA ASP A 22 9.03 1.75 2.24
C ASP A 22 7.89 2.16 3.17
N VAL A 23 7.94 1.76 4.45
CA VAL A 23 6.97 2.20 5.45
C VAL A 23 7.02 3.72 5.61
N GLN A 24 8.21 4.30 5.78
CA GLN A 24 8.40 5.76 5.92
C GLN A 24 7.95 6.51 4.67
N LEU A 25 8.19 5.95 3.49
CA LEU A 25 7.70 6.47 2.22
C LEU A 25 6.17 6.49 2.18
N LEU A 26 5.51 5.39 2.57
CA LEU A 26 4.06 5.29 2.60
C LEU A 26 3.42 6.21 3.64
N GLU A 27 4.03 6.37 4.82
CA GLU A 27 3.61 7.37 5.82
C GLU A 27 3.63 8.79 5.25
N THR A 28 4.71 9.14 4.54
CA THR A 28 4.86 10.46 3.91
C THR A 28 3.79 10.68 2.84
N ILE A 29 3.60 9.71 1.95
CA ILE A 29 2.60 9.78 0.87
C ILE A 29 1.18 9.85 1.46
N ALA A 30 0.86 9.05 2.46
CA ALA A 30 -0.45 9.05 3.10
C ALA A 30 -0.74 10.40 3.78
N ALA A 31 0.25 10.98 4.46
CA ALA A 31 0.13 12.31 5.06
C ALA A 31 -0.12 13.41 4.00
N GLU A 32 0.62 13.37 2.88
CA GLU A 32 0.40 14.28 1.75
C GLU A 32 -1.00 14.11 1.13
N HIS A 33 -1.43 12.86 0.92
CA HIS A 33 -2.73 12.54 0.35
C HIS A 33 -3.87 13.02 1.26
N ARG A 34 -3.75 12.85 2.58
CA ARG A 34 -4.69 13.39 3.57
C ARG A 34 -4.69 14.91 3.61
N GLY A 35 -3.51 15.53 3.51
CA GLY A 35 -3.33 16.99 3.57
C GLY A 35 -3.85 17.74 2.34
N ARG A 36 -4.22 17.03 1.26
CA ARG A 36 -4.79 17.62 0.05
C ARG A 36 -6.24 18.08 0.27
N PHE A 37 -6.36 19.27 0.85
CA PHE A 37 -7.56 20.10 0.74
C PHE A 37 -7.26 21.26 -0.23
N SER A 38 -7.61 21.05 -1.50
CA SER A 38 -7.66 22.06 -2.58
C SER A 38 -6.33 22.65 -3.09
N GLU A 39 -6.25 22.80 -4.42
CA GLU A 39 -5.35 23.68 -5.21
C GLU A 39 -3.92 23.24 -5.62
N SER A 40 -3.38 22.12 -5.16
CA SER A 40 -2.10 21.60 -5.70
C SER A 40 -2.27 20.96 -7.08
N ALA A 41 -1.48 21.37 -8.08
CA ALA A 41 -1.48 20.78 -9.43
C ALA A 41 -0.68 19.45 -9.53
N GLU A 42 0.10 19.08 -8.52
CA GLU A 42 1.00 17.93 -8.59
C GLU A 42 0.33 16.62 -8.14
N PHE A 43 0.26 15.60 -8.99
CA PHE A 43 -0.38 14.33 -8.62
C PHE A 43 0.28 13.69 -7.39
N VAL A 44 -0.53 13.38 -6.37
CA VAL A 44 -0.11 12.63 -5.18
C VAL A 44 -0.65 11.20 -5.30
N PRO A 45 0.19 10.16 -5.13
CA PRO A 45 -0.26 8.78 -5.16
C PRO A 45 -1.37 8.51 -4.13
N VAL A 46 -2.35 7.69 -4.51
CA VAL A 46 -3.50 7.37 -3.66
C VAL A 46 -3.11 6.30 -2.65
N VAL A 47 -2.65 6.75 -1.49
CA VAL A 47 -2.34 5.94 -0.32
C VAL A 47 -3.13 6.47 0.87
N PHE A 48 -3.85 5.59 1.55
CA PHE A 48 -4.52 5.87 2.80
C PHE A 48 -3.76 5.20 3.92
N ASP A 49 -3.51 5.91 5.01
CA ASP A 49 -3.11 5.27 6.25
C ASP A 49 -4.36 4.75 6.97
N THR A 50 -4.24 3.56 7.54
CA THR A 50 -5.26 2.94 8.37
C THR A 50 -4.76 2.91 9.82
N ARG A 51 -5.58 2.42 10.75
CA ARG A 51 -5.15 2.27 12.15
C ARG A 51 -3.90 1.40 12.29
N HIS A 52 -3.71 0.44 11.38
CA HIS A 52 -2.73 -0.64 11.52
C HIS A 52 -1.80 -0.78 10.30
N GLY A 53 -1.94 0.06 9.27
CA GLY A 53 -1.06 0.02 8.11
C GLY A 53 -1.51 0.95 6.99
N PHE A 54 -1.56 0.44 5.76
CA PHE A 54 -1.74 1.24 4.56
C PHE A 54 -2.68 0.58 3.55
N LEU A 55 -3.48 1.38 2.85
CA LEU A 55 -4.26 0.96 1.70
C LEU A 55 -3.82 1.76 0.47
N ILE A 56 -3.36 1.07 -0.56
CA ILE A 56 -2.89 1.67 -1.81
C ILE A 56 -3.92 1.37 -2.91
N ALA A 57 -4.40 2.41 -3.59
CA ALA A 57 -5.19 2.21 -4.80
C ALA A 57 -4.26 1.95 -5.98
N ILE A 58 -4.33 0.74 -6.52
CA ILE A 58 -3.48 0.29 -7.62
C ILE A 58 -3.98 0.89 -8.94
N GLY A 59 -3.14 1.76 -9.49
CA GLY A 59 -3.29 2.37 -10.80
C GLY A 59 -1.94 2.88 -11.27
N GLU A 60 -1.78 3.02 -12.59
CA GLU A 60 -0.49 3.34 -13.21
C GLU A 60 0.14 4.62 -12.63
N LEU A 61 -0.67 5.67 -12.44
CA LEU A 61 -0.19 6.94 -11.84
C LEU A 61 0.27 6.76 -10.40
N THR A 62 -0.48 6.01 -9.57
CA THR A 62 -0.11 5.75 -8.18
C THR A 62 1.18 4.95 -8.10
N VAL A 63 1.27 3.84 -8.85
CA VAL A 63 2.44 2.96 -8.85
C VAL A 63 3.69 3.70 -9.34
N ASN A 64 3.60 4.39 -10.47
CA ASN A 64 4.74 5.14 -11.02
C ASN A 64 5.21 6.24 -10.07
N ALA A 65 4.29 6.93 -9.40
CA ALA A 65 4.64 7.98 -8.45
C ALA A 65 5.31 7.42 -7.18
N ILE A 66 4.83 6.29 -6.64
CA ILE A 66 5.48 5.60 -5.50
C ILE A 66 6.90 5.15 -5.89
N VAL A 67 7.05 4.54 -7.07
CA VAL A 67 8.37 4.08 -7.57
C VAL A 67 9.32 5.26 -7.79
N ALA A 68 8.86 6.35 -8.40
CA ALA A 68 9.66 7.55 -8.64
C ALA A 68 10.15 8.22 -7.34
N ARG A 69 9.42 8.04 -6.23
CA ARG A 69 9.78 8.55 -4.91
C ARG A 69 10.73 7.65 -4.12
N GLY A 70 11.23 6.58 -4.73
CA GLY A 70 12.31 5.76 -4.17
C GLY A 70 11.85 4.51 -3.43
N ALA A 71 10.73 3.89 -3.86
CA ALA A 71 10.36 2.56 -3.36
C ALA A 71 11.51 1.54 -3.56
N SER A 72 11.68 0.64 -2.60
CA SER A 72 12.66 -0.44 -2.69
C SER A 72 12.41 -1.33 -3.90
N SER A 73 13.43 -2.09 -4.34
CA SER A 73 13.32 -3.00 -5.48
C SER A 73 12.21 -4.04 -5.31
N GLU A 74 12.07 -4.56 -4.10
CA GLU A 74 11.09 -5.57 -3.73
C GLU A 74 9.69 -4.98 -3.74
N PHE A 75 9.52 -3.80 -3.13
CA PHE A 75 8.23 -3.13 -3.11
C PHE A 75 7.78 -2.69 -4.50
N LYS A 76 8.71 -2.15 -5.31
CA LYS A 76 8.47 -1.88 -6.73
C LYS A 76 7.98 -3.12 -7.47
N SER A 77 8.66 -4.25 -7.32
CA SER A 77 8.30 -5.50 -8.01
C SER A 77 6.90 -5.97 -7.63
N LEU A 78 6.52 -5.83 -6.35
CA LEU A 78 5.17 -6.13 -5.88
C LEU A 78 4.13 -5.19 -6.49
N LEU A 79 4.39 -3.89 -6.54
CA LEU A 79 3.49 -2.90 -7.14
C LEU A 79 3.30 -3.14 -8.64
N GLU A 80 4.38 -3.44 -9.38
CA GLU A 80 4.34 -3.77 -10.80
C GLU A 80 3.57 -5.08 -11.05
N TRP A 81 3.72 -6.07 -10.17
CA TRP A 81 2.91 -7.29 -10.23
C TRP A 81 1.43 -6.97 -10.01
N CYS A 82 1.08 -6.14 -9.03
CA CYS A 82 -0.31 -5.73 -8.78
C CYS A 82 -0.91 -4.98 -9.97
N LEU A 83 -0.12 -4.13 -10.65
CA LEU A 83 -0.53 -3.33 -11.80
C LEU A 83 -0.76 -4.16 -13.07
N ALA A 84 -0.19 -5.37 -13.15
CA ALA A 84 -0.27 -6.18 -14.36
C ALA A 84 -1.74 -6.48 -14.73
N PRO A 85 -2.17 -6.25 -15.99
CA PRO A 85 -3.58 -6.38 -16.40
C PRO A 85 -4.18 -7.77 -16.13
N SER A 86 -3.35 -8.81 -16.10
CA SER A 86 -3.75 -10.18 -15.80
C SER A 86 -4.16 -10.40 -14.34
N GLN A 87 -3.74 -9.54 -13.41
CA GLN A 87 -4.05 -9.70 -12.00
C GLN A 87 -5.42 -9.12 -11.63
N GLY A 88 -5.77 -7.96 -12.20
CA GLY A 88 -7.03 -7.27 -11.91
C GLY A 88 -7.11 -6.75 -10.46
N ILE A 89 -5.98 -6.38 -9.87
CA ILE A 89 -5.92 -5.86 -8.50
C ILE A 89 -6.15 -4.36 -8.50
N LEU A 90 -7.15 -3.91 -7.73
CA LEU A 90 -7.43 -2.48 -7.54
C LEU A 90 -6.89 -1.95 -6.21
N TYR A 91 -6.70 -2.82 -5.22
CA TYR A 91 -6.28 -2.42 -3.89
C TYR A 91 -5.19 -3.35 -3.36
N LEU A 92 -4.13 -2.76 -2.82
CA LEU A 92 -3.12 -3.46 -2.03
C LEU A 92 -3.15 -2.89 -0.62
N ALA A 93 -3.53 -3.72 0.34
CA ALA A 93 -3.52 -3.40 1.76
C ALA A 93 -2.29 -4.03 2.41
N PHE A 94 -1.61 -3.23 3.23
CA PHE A 94 -0.69 -3.73 4.24
C PHE A 94 -1.34 -3.54 5.60
N ASP A 95 -1.57 -4.63 6.32
CA ASP A 95 -2.04 -4.58 7.71
C ASP A 95 -0.91 -5.02 8.65
N ALA A 96 -0.84 -4.47 9.85
CA ALA A 96 -0.03 -5.07 10.89
C ALA A 96 -0.74 -6.35 11.31
N ASP A 97 -0.04 -7.49 11.32
CA ASP A 97 -0.63 -8.74 11.80
C ASP A 97 -1.33 -8.47 13.15
N ALA A 98 -2.60 -8.86 13.20
CA ALA A 98 -3.45 -8.63 14.35
C ALA A 98 -2.81 -9.17 15.63
N GLU A 99 -2.89 -8.35 16.68
CA GLU A 99 -2.36 -8.53 18.04
C GLU A 99 -0.86 -8.29 18.24
N GLN A 100 -0.49 -7.01 18.36
CA GLN A 100 0.55 -6.66 19.32
C GLN A 100 -0.02 -6.89 20.73
N ILE A 101 0.11 -8.12 21.24
CA ILE A 101 -0.18 -8.42 22.65
C ILE A 101 0.95 -7.79 23.46
N ASP A 102 0.77 -6.55 23.90
CA ASP A 102 1.69 -5.87 24.82
C ASP A 102 1.74 -6.54 26.21
N ASP A 103 0.77 -7.42 26.50
CA ASP A 103 0.63 -8.21 27.74
C ASP A 103 0.85 -9.72 27.51
N LEU A 104 1.94 -10.12 26.84
CA LEU A 104 2.40 -11.49 27.03
C LEU A 104 3.00 -11.57 28.43
N PRO A 105 2.45 -12.37 29.37
CA PRO A 105 3.14 -12.62 30.62
C PRO A 105 4.50 -13.22 30.27
N MET A 106 5.58 -12.49 30.56
CA MET A 106 6.91 -13.06 30.52
C MET A 106 6.92 -14.18 31.54
N PHE A 107 6.96 -15.42 31.08
CA PHE A 107 7.15 -16.56 31.96
C PHE A 107 8.63 -16.64 32.30
N ASP A 108 8.97 -16.29 33.54
CA ASP A 108 10.26 -16.62 34.15
C ASP A 108 10.26 -18.10 34.53
N TRP A 109 10.72 -18.96 33.62
CA TRP A 109 11.25 -20.28 33.99
C TRP A 109 12.53 -20.58 33.22
#